data_AF-A0A2D7PLR7-F1
#
_entry.id   AF-A0A2D7PLR7-F1
#
_cell.length_a   1.000
_cell.length_b   1.000
_cell.length_c   1.000
_cell.angle_alpha   90.00
_cell.angle_beta   90.00
_cell.angle_gamma   90.00
#
_symmetry.space_group_name_H-M   'P 1'
#
loop_
_entity.id
_entity.type
_entity.pdbx_description
1 polymer ?
#
loop_
_entity_poly.entity_id
_entity_poly.type
_entity_poly.pdbx_seq_one_letter_code
_entity_poly.pdbx_strand_id
1 'polypeptide(L)'
;MSQRTEKLKFDSIFFNEVGRSRQTSQPRRNASPKVLALVAAVVTWCLSTASPVFAAPVSYAITAGNVVLSVSVGGSILGTTVSPALSGTFTADDTAQTLNDLSITLDPNILMNLSTAYGGYDNVTIQTATLSSSPGFSSTLLAAGSSTYTVLASPLEVTGLWAGANSGGSPPPVSNQPIAYSVPTMTAVLGVSPVISISAVTLNALDGATFGESDDLVVLANINVTGATVIPEPGTGALFALGLMALGLRQRFRSDPSPIAR
;
A
#
# COMPACT_ATOMS: atom_id res chain seq x y z
N MET A 1 -8.16 67.23 31.54
CA MET A 1 -9.30 67.35 30.59
C MET A 1 -9.95 65.98 30.53
N SER A 2 -10.88 65.60 31.40
CA SER A 2 -12.22 66.15 31.69
C SER A 2 -13.23 65.86 30.59
N GLN A 3 -14.28 65.11 30.99
CA GLN A 3 -15.62 64.97 30.40
C GLN A 3 -15.74 63.91 29.27
N ARG A 4 -16.82 63.12 29.16
CA ARG A 4 -18.14 63.18 29.81
C ARG A 4 -18.85 61.84 29.64
N THR A 5 -19.50 61.42 30.72
CA THR A 5 -20.56 60.42 30.80
C THR A 5 -21.84 60.99 30.18
N GLU A 6 -22.54 60.25 29.32
CA GLU A 6 -23.98 60.47 29.12
C GLU A 6 -24.76 59.18 29.27
N LYS A 7 -25.50 59.14 30.38
CA LYS A 7 -26.68 58.32 30.60
C LYS A 7 -27.77 58.80 29.66
N LEU A 8 -28.42 57.90 28.93
CA LEU A 8 -29.77 58.14 28.44
C LEU A 8 -30.71 57.12 29.09
N LYS A 9 -31.53 57.69 29.97
CA LYS A 9 -32.71 57.11 30.60
C LYS A 9 -33.87 57.51 29.69
N PHE A 10 -34.67 56.56 29.21
CA PHE A 10 -35.98 56.87 28.64
C PHE A 10 -37.02 55.87 29.13
N ASP A 11 -38.16 56.45 29.48
CA ASP A 11 -39.20 55.92 30.32
C ASP A 11 -40.08 54.87 29.64
N SER A 12 -40.66 54.07 30.54
CA SER A 12 -41.88 53.28 30.44
C SER A 12 -42.99 53.88 29.58
N ILE A 13 -43.54 53.05 28.67
CA ILE A 13 -44.94 53.15 28.23
C ILE A 13 -45.56 51.75 28.34
N PHE A 14 -46.64 51.67 29.11
CA PHE A 14 -47.59 50.58 29.21
C PHE A 14 -48.27 50.33 27.86
N PHE A 15 -48.37 49.07 27.42
CA PHE A 15 -49.60 48.58 26.80
C PHE A 15 -49.83 47.12 27.19
N ASN A 16 -51.01 46.92 27.75
CA ASN A 16 -51.58 45.68 28.25
C ASN A 16 -52.16 44.94 27.04
N GLU A 17 -51.70 43.74 26.70
CA GLU A 17 -52.53 42.87 25.87
C GLU A 17 -52.33 41.39 26.18
N VAL A 18 -53.46 40.77 26.46
CA VAL A 18 -53.68 39.43 26.95
C VAL A 18 -53.45 38.45 25.80
N GLY A 19 -52.31 37.77 25.81
CA GLY A 19 -51.98 36.71 24.85
C GLY A 19 -51.59 35.42 25.56
N ARG A 20 -52.59 34.64 25.99
CA ARG A 20 -52.39 33.24 26.45
C ARG A 20 -51.88 32.39 25.28
N SER A 21 -50.57 32.24 25.14
CA SER A 21 -49.96 31.17 24.34
C SER A 21 -49.90 29.89 25.19
N ARG A 22 -50.81 28.97 24.90
CA ARG A 22 -50.76 27.59 25.40
C ARG A 22 -49.43 26.97 24.97
N GLN A 23 -48.50 26.79 25.91
CA GLN A 23 -47.40 25.84 25.76
C GLN A 23 -48.02 24.45 25.64
N THR A 24 -48.08 23.93 24.42
CA THR A 24 -48.25 22.50 24.18
C THR A 24 -46.99 21.81 24.67
N SER A 25 -47.07 21.29 25.90
CA SER A 25 -46.10 20.37 26.45
C SER A 25 -46.01 19.13 25.55
N GLN A 26 -45.05 19.13 24.61
CA GLN A 26 -44.63 17.87 24.01
C GLN A 26 -44.08 16.99 25.14
N PRO A 27 -44.59 15.77 25.33
CA PRO A 27 -43.92 14.83 26.21
C PRO A 27 -42.57 14.51 25.57
N ARG A 28 -41.49 15.08 26.12
CA ARG A 28 -40.16 14.48 25.99
C ARG A 28 -40.33 13.05 26.51
N ARG A 29 -40.43 12.08 25.59
CA ARG A 29 -40.23 10.66 25.92
C ARG A 29 -38.78 10.57 26.39
N ASN A 30 -38.57 10.84 27.68
CA ASN A 30 -37.35 10.46 28.36
C ASN A 30 -37.23 8.96 28.13
N ALA A 31 -36.23 8.55 27.35
CA ALA A 31 -35.89 7.14 27.20
C ALA A 31 -35.82 6.59 28.63
N SER A 32 -36.59 5.53 28.90
CA SER A 32 -36.68 5.02 30.26
C SER A 32 -35.25 4.68 30.74
N PRO A 33 -34.91 4.93 32.02
CA PRO A 33 -33.56 4.66 32.53
C PRO A 33 -33.12 3.21 32.29
N LYS A 34 -34.09 2.29 32.13
CA LYS A 34 -33.87 0.90 31.73
C LYS A 34 -33.34 0.74 30.30
N VAL A 35 -33.85 1.52 29.33
CA VAL A 35 -33.36 1.49 27.93
C VAL A 35 -31.96 2.08 27.85
N LEU A 36 -31.69 3.15 28.60
CA LEU A 36 -30.36 3.78 28.66
C LEU A 36 -29.32 2.84 29.30
N ALA A 37 -29.70 2.12 30.37
CA ALA A 37 -28.85 1.13 31.02
C ALA A 37 -28.58 -0.09 30.12
N LEU A 38 -29.58 -0.54 29.34
CA LEU A 38 -29.42 -1.67 28.43
C LEU A 38 -28.54 -1.30 27.22
N VAL A 39 -28.67 -0.09 26.68
CA VAL A 39 -27.77 0.42 25.64
C VAL A 39 -26.35 0.57 26.18
N ALA A 40 -26.18 1.12 27.38
CA ALA A 40 -24.87 1.22 28.01
C ALA A 40 -24.25 -0.17 28.24
N ALA A 41 -25.01 -1.14 28.76
CA ALA A 41 -24.54 -2.51 28.99
C ALA A 41 -24.14 -3.21 27.69
N VAL A 42 -24.91 -3.05 26.61
CA VAL A 42 -24.57 -3.60 25.29
C VAL A 42 -23.32 -2.94 24.72
N VAL A 43 -23.18 -1.62 24.85
CA VAL A 43 -21.99 -0.88 24.39
C VAL A 43 -20.75 -1.29 25.20
N THR A 44 -20.86 -1.38 26.53
CA THR A 44 -19.77 -1.82 27.41
C THR A 44 -19.40 -3.29 27.13
N TRP A 45 -20.38 -4.15 26.87
CA TRP A 45 -20.12 -5.55 26.52
C TRP A 45 -19.40 -5.65 25.17
N CYS A 46 -19.88 -4.93 24.14
CA CYS A 46 -19.20 -4.85 22.84
C CYS A 46 -17.79 -4.27 22.93
N LEU A 47 -17.56 -3.27 23.79
CA LEU A 47 -16.23 -2.69 24.02
C LEU A 47 -15.32 -3.62 24.83
N SER A 48 -15.88 -4.45 25.72
CA SER A 48 -15.12 -5.40 26.55
C SER A 48 -14.75 -6.69 25.82
N THR A 49 -15.49 -7.05 24.77
CA THR A 49 -15.17 -8.19 23.89
C THR A 49 -14.38 -7.76 22.64
N ALA A 50 -14.12 -6.47 22.47
CA ALA A 50 -13.26 -5.99 21.40
C ALA A 50 -11.82 -6.32 21.77
N SER A 51 -11.30 -7.40 21.19
CA SER A 51 -9.87 -7.71 21.21
C SER A 51 -9.06 -6.47 20.78
N PRO A 52 -7.84 -6.27 21.30
CA PRO A 52 -6.96 -5.23 20.78
C PRO A 52 -6.83 -5.43 19.26
N VAL A 53 -7.31 -4.46 18.48
CA VAL A 53 -7.09 -4.43 17.04
C VAL A 53 -5.64 -4.01 16.86
N PHE A 54 -4.75 -5.00 16.85
CA PHE A 54 -3.43 -4.82 16.24
C PHE A 54 -3.69 -4.50 14.77
N ALA A 55 -3.00 -3.50 14.24
CA ALA A 55 -3.06 -3.24 12.81
C ALA A 55 -2.62 -4.53 12.12
N ALA A 56 -3.52 -5.15 11.36
CA ALA A 56 -3.15 -6.29 10.54
C ALA A 56 -2.13 -5.83 9.49
N PRO A 57 -1.26 -6.73 9.02
CA PRO A 57 -0.40 -6.45 7.87
C PRO A 57 -1.24 -5.92 6.70
N VAL A 58 -0.83 -4.79 6.13
CA VAL A 58 -1.56 -4.11 5.05
C VAL A 58 -0.96 -4.51 3.72
N SER A 59 -1.82 -4.93 2.79
CA SER A 59 -1.42 -5.25 1.43
C SER A 59 -1.53 -4.03 0.51
N TYR A 60 -0.54 -3.84 -0.33
CA TYR A 60 -0.41 -2.73 -1.26
C TYR A 60 -0.22 -3.26 -2.68
N ALA A 61 -0.94 -2.66 -3.64
CA ALA A 61 -0.73 -2.87 -5.06
C ALA A 61 0.19 -1.78 -5.60
N ILE A 62 1.24 -2.18 -6.33
CA ILE A 62 2.20 -1.27 -6.94
C ILE A 62 1.54 -0.56 -8.13
N THR A 63 1.60 0.76 -8.15
CA THR A 63 1.00 1.60 -9.21
C THR A 63 2.03 2.45 -9.95
N ALA A 64 3.18 2.72 -9.34
CA ALA A 64 4.26 3.46 -9.96
C ALA A 64 5.62 3.09 -9.35
N GLY A 65 6.66 3.14 -10.18
CA GLY A 65 8.03 2.93 -9.76
C GLY A 65 8.94 2.73 -10.96
N ASN A 66 10.21 2.43 -10.73
CA ASN A 66 11.15 2.08 -11.78
C ASN A 66 12.12 1.00 -11.32
N VAL A 67 12.71 0.31 -12.30
CA VAL A 67 13.85 -0.57 -12.08
C VAL A 67 15.01 -0.09 -12.92
N VAL A 68 16.19 0.00 -12.28
CA VAL A 68 17.46 0.17 -12.98
C VAL A 68 18.10 -1.20 -13.06
N LEU A 69 18.27 -1.71 -14.28
CA LEU A 69 18.97 -2.95 -14.55
C LEU A 69 20.40 -2.64 -14.95
N SER A 70 21.34 -3.39 -14.39
CA SER A 70 22.76 -3.31 -14.74
C SER A 70 23.27 -4.71 -15.05
N VAL A 71 23.93 -4.87 -16.18
CA VAL A 71 24.58 -6.12 -16.58
C VAL A 71 26.06 -6.00 -16.26
N SER A 72 26.60 -6.92 -15.48
CA SER A 72 28.02 -6.93 -15.10
C SER A 72 28.70 -8.26 -15.39
N VAL A 73 29.96 -8.22 -15.79
CA VAL A 73 30.84 -9.38 -16.00
C VAL A 73 32.16 -9.11 -15.28
N GLY A 74 32.61 -10.02 -14.42
CA GLY A 74 33.86 -9.85 -13.65
C GLY A 74 33.90 -8.57 -12.80
N GLY A 75 32.73 -8.03 -12.40
CA GLY A 75 32.60 -6.76 -11.67
C GLY A 75 32.59 -5.50 -12.53
N SER A 76 32.76 -5.60 -13.85
CA SER A 76 32.63 -4.48 -14.80
C SER A 76 31.21 -4.39 -15.35
N ILE A 77 30.63 -3.19 -15.41
CA ILE A 77 29.28 -2.98 -15.97
C ILE A 77 29.36 -2.90 -17.49
N LEU A 78 28.72 -3.85 -18.17
CA LEU A 78 28.66 -3.90 -19.63
C LEU A 78 27.49 -3.12 -20.20
N GLY A 79 26.40 -2.95 -19.46
CA GLY A 79 25.22 -2.22 -19.92
C GLY A 79 24.29 -1.84 -18.78
N THR A 80 23.51 -0.78 -19.00
CA THR A 80 22.51 -0.31 -18.05
C THR A 80 21.25 0.10 -18.79
N THR A 81 20.09 -0.22 -18.22
CA THR A 81 18.81 0.28 -18.73
C THR A 81 17.88 0.61 -17.57
N VAL A 82 16.89 1.46 -17.84
CA VAL A 82 15.87 1.84 -16.86
C VAL A 82 14.52 1.50 -17.44
N SER A 83 13.74 0.72 -16.69
CA SER A 83 12.34 0.47 -17.01
C SER A 83 11.43 1.22 -16.04
N PRO A 84 10.50 2.07 -16.53
CA PRO A 84 9.63 2.91 -15.70
C PRO A 84 8.35 2.21 -15.25
N ALA A 85 8.14 0.94 -15.59
CA ALA A 85 6.92 0.23 -15.26
C ALA A 85 7.22 -0.97 -14.36
N LEU A 86 6.55 -0.99 -13.22
CA LEU A 86 6.54 -2.08 -12.25
C LEU A 86 5.10 -2.41 -11.91
N SER A 87 4.82 -3.68 -11.71
CA SER A 87 3.54 -4.16 -11.21
C SER A 87 3.76 -5.17 -10.10
N GLY A 88 2.69 -5.52 -9.40
CA GLY A 88 2.72 -6.51 -8.32
C GLY A 88 2.21 -5.96 -7.01
N THR A 89 2.58 -6.63 -5.93
CA THR A 89 2.05 -6.39 -4.59
C THR A 89 3.11 -6.58 -3.52
N PHE A 90 2.90 -5.95 -2.38
CA PHE A 90 3.64 -6.26 -1.16
C PHE A 90 2.75 -6.12 0.05
N THR A 91 3.08 -6.83 1.12
CA THR A 91 2.37 -6.77 2.39
C THR A 91 3.34 -6.34 3.46
N ALA A 92 3.03 -5.26 4.17
CA ALA A 92 3.87 -4.71 5.21
C ALA A 92 3.08 -4.49 6.50
N ASP A 93 3.74 -4.64 7.63
CA ASP A 93 3.20 -4.29 8.94
C ASP A 93 4.05 -3.15 9.50
N ASP A 94 3.52 -1.93 9.44
CA ASP A 94 4.20 -0.73 9.93
C ASP A 94 4.35 -0.74 11.46
N THR A 95 3.50 -1.48 12.18
CA THR A 95 3.55 -1.56 13.65
C THR A 95 4.63 -2.53 14.12
N ALA A 96 4.75 -3.68 13.45
CA ALA A 96 5.81 -4.64 13.67
C ALA A 96 7.12 -4.28 12.92
N GLN A 97 7.06 -3.32 12.01
CA GLN A 97 8.14 -2.91 11.10
C GLN A 97 8.68 -4.09 10.28
N THR A 98 7.76 -4.85 9.69
CA THR A 98 8.08 -6.03 8.87
C THR A 98 7.55 -5.90 7.45
N LEU A 99 8.25 -6.56 6.53
CA LEU A 99 7.77 -6.93 5.20
C LEU A 99 7.37 -8.41 5.24
N ASN A 100 6.11 -8.71 4.98
CA ASN A 100 5.50 -10.03 5.19
C ASN A 100 5.31 -10.79 3.88
N ASP A 101 5.17 -10.07 2.77
CA ASP A 101 5.11 -10.64 1.42
C ASP A 101 5.56 -9.60 0.39
N LEU A 102 6.05 -10.09 -0.74
CA LEU A 102 6.57 -9.30 -1.85
C LEU A 102 6.40 -10.08 -3.14
N SER A 103 5.84 -9.45 -4.15
CA SER A 103 5.78 -9.92 -5.53
C SER A 103 5.89 -8.72 -6.45
N ILE A 104 6.99 -8.58 -7.17
CA ILE A 104 7.24 -7.49 -8.11
C ILE A 104 7.50 -8.10 -9.48
N THR A 105 6.69 -7.71 -10.46
CA THR A 105 6.87 -8.07 -11.86
C THR A 105 7.38 -6.86 -12.63
N LEU A 106 8.48 -7.06 -13.35
CA LEU A 106 9.06 -6.04 -14.23
C LEU A 106 8.27 -5.94 -15.53
N ASP A 107 8.39 -4.80 -16.21
CA ASP A 107 7.87 -4.63 -17.57
C ASP A 107 8.43 -5.72 -18.51
N PRO A 108 7.63 -6.27 -19.44
CA PRO A 108 8.14 -7.27 -20.36
C PRO A 108 9.04 -6.65 -21.44
N ASN A 109 9.91 -7.48 -22.01
CA ASN A 109 10.78 -7.14 -23.14
C ASN A 109 11.73 -5.94 -22.90
N ILE A 110 12.30 -5.84 -21.70
CA ILE A 110 13.30 -4.82 -21.38
C ILE A 110 14.59 -5.13 -22.11
N LEU A 111 14.91 -4.33 -23.13
CA LEU A 111 16.12 -4.44 -23.93
C LEU A 111 17.32 -3.78 -23.22
N MET A 112 18.45 -4.49 -23.21
CA MET A 112 19.76 -4.04 -22.72
C MET A 112 20.77 -4.20 -23.85
N ASN A 113 21.36 -3.09 -24.28
CA ASN A 113 22.48 -3.10 -25.22
C ASN A 113 23.78 -3.18 -24.41
N LEU A 114 24.63 -4.14 -24.73
CA LEU A 114 25.93 -4.33 -24.11
C LEU A 114 26.98 -3.51 -24.85
N SER A 115 27.89 -2.87 -24.10
CA SER A 115 29.04 -2.16 -24.64
C SER A 115 30.09 -3.09 -25.25
N THR A 116 30.07 -4.37 -24.87
CA THR A 116 30.89 -5.44 -25.44
C THR A 116 30.03 -6.69 -25.50
N ALA A 117 30.11 -7.44 -26.60
CA ALA A 117 29.36 -8.68 -26.73
C ALA A 117 29.81 -9.70 -25.68
N TYR A 118 28.86 -10.43 -25.11
CA TYR A 118 29.09 -11.52 -24.15
C TYR A 118 28.53 -12.82 -24.71
N GLY A 119 29.35 -13.87 -24.81
CA GLY A 119 28.93 -15.14 -25.40
C GLY A 119 28.49 -14.99 -26.87
N GLY A 120 28.99 -13.95 -27.55
CA GLY A 120 28.59 -13.59 -28.90
C GLY A 120 27.31 -12.74 -29.00
N TYR A 121 26.62 -12.43 -27.90
CA TYR A 121 25.42 -11.57 -27.92
C TYR A 121 25.77 -10.14 -27.52
N ASP A 122 25.32 -9.14 -28.28
CA ASP A 122 25.48 -7.72 -27.93
C ASP A 122 24.19 -7.12 -27.34
N ASN A 123 23.07 -7.82 -27.48
CA ASN A 123 21.78 -7.42 -26.96
C ASN A 123 21.21 -8.52 -26.06
N VAL A 124 20.80 -8.14 -24.86
CA VAL A 124 20.11 -9.02 -23.91
C VAL A 124 18.75 -8.42 -23.60
N THR A 125 17.70 -9.21 -23.74
CA THR A 125 16.33 -8.79 -23.45
C THR A 125 15.79 -9.60 -22.28
N ILE A 126 15.37 -8.93 -21.21
CA ILE A 126 14.54 -9.55 -20.17
C ILE A 126 13.12 -9.58 -20.70
N GLN A 127 12.67 -10.75 -21.16
CA GLN A 127 11.33 -10.90 -21.73
C GLN A 127 10.27 -10.83 -20.64
N THR A 128 10.51 -11.50 -19.52
CA THR A 128 9.70 -11.42 -18.30
C THR A 128 10.61 -11.62 -17.09
N ALA A 129 10.31 -10.97 -15.98
CA ALA A 129 10.97 -11.24 -14.70
C ALA A 129 10.04 -10.86 -13.54
N THR A 130 9.93 -11.76 -12.57
CA THR A 130 9.17 -11.57 -11.33
C THR A 130 10.08 -11.92 -10.15
N LEU A 131 10.23 -10.98 -9.22
CA LEU A 131 10.82 -11.19 -7.90
C LEU A 131 9.69 -11.47 -6.91
N SER A 132 9.67 -12.65 -6.32
CA SER A 132 8.62 -13.06 -5.39
C SER A 132 9.17 -13.67 -4.11
N SER A 133 8.38 -13.59 -3.05
CA SER A 133 8.66 -14.25 -1.78
C SER A 133 8.51 -15.76 -1.93
N SER A 134 9.47 -16.52 -1.40
CA SER A 134 9.44 -17.98 -1.41
C SER A 134 8.84 -18.54 -0.11
N PRO A 135 8.47 -19.83 -0.05
CA PRO A 135 7.98 -20.46 1.18
C PRO A 135 8.95 -20.26 2.36
N GLY A 136 8.41 -19.76 3.48
CA GLY A 136 9.22 -19.40 4.66
C GLY A 136 9.76 -17.97 4.64
N PHE A 137 9.32 -17.13 3.69
CA PHE A 137 9.65 -15.71 3.66
C PHE A 137 9.35 -15.02 4.99
N SER A 138 10.32 -14.25 5.45
CA SER A 138 10.22 -13.39 6.61
C SER A 138 11.18 -12.22 6.44
N SER A 139 11.01 -11.22 7.30
CA SER A 139 11.91 -10.09 7.35
C SER A 139 12.37 -9.80 8.77
N THR A 140 13.57 -9.26 8.88
CA THR A 140 14.16 -8.80 10.13
C THR A 140 14.45 -7.32 10.02
N LEU A 141 14.03 -6.55 11.03
CA LEU A 141 14.34 -5.13 11.12
C LEU A 141 15.85 -4.93 11.29
N LEU A 142 16.44 -4.14 10.38
CA LEU A 142 17.84 -3.72 10.47
C LEU A 142 17.98 -2.35 11.14
N ALA A 143 17.12 -1.41 10.74
CA ALA A 143 17.14 -0.04 11.25
C ALA A 143 15.75 0.59 11.15
N ALA A 144 15.40 1.43 12.11
CA ALA A 144 14.17 2.21 12.11
C ALA A 144 14.49 3.71 12.19
N GLY A 145 13.86 4.48 11.32
CA GLY A 145 13.82 5.94 11.36
C GLY A 145 12.44 6.45 11.81
N SER A 146 12.26 7.77 11.78
CA SER A 146 10.98 8.39 12.18
C SER A 146 9.82 8.12 11.22
N SER A 147 10.13 7.80 9.96
CA SER A 147 9.14 7.64 8.88
C SER A 147 9.52 6.58 7.84
N THR A 148 10.60 5.85 8.11
CA THR A 148 11.11 4.77 7.26
C THR A 148 11.69 3.68 8.13
N TYR A 149 11.70 2.45 7.63
CA TYR A 149 12.41 1.35 8.26
C TYR A 149 13.09 0.48 7.20
N THR A 150 14.23 -0.08 7.56
CA THR A 150 15.03 -0.94 6.69
C THR A 150 14.93 -2.35 7.20
N VAL A 151 14.57 -3.27 6.32
CA VAL A 151 14.46 -4.70 6.63
C VAL A 151 15.41 -5.52 5.77
N LEU A 152 15.90 -6.61 6.34
CA LEU A 152 16.49 -7.72 5.61
C LEU A 152 15.40 -8.76 5.39
N ALA A 153 15.08 -9.07 4.14
CA ALA A 153 13.99 -9.98 3.78
C ALA A 153 14.54 -11.21 3.04
N SER A 154 13.98 -12.39 3.36
CA SER A 154 14.46 -13.68 2.84
C SER A 154 13.50 -14.84 3.17
N PRO A 155 13.50 -15.95 2.41
CA PRO A 155 14.10 -16.10 1.07
C PRO A 155 13.19 -15.59 -0.05
N LEU A 156 13.79 -15.13 -1.14
CA LEU A 156 13.06 -14.75 -2.36
C LEU A 156 13.54 -15.58 -3.55
N GLU A 157 12.75 -15.53 -4.62
CA GLU A 157 13.07 -16.13 -5.90
C GLU A 157 12.82 -15.15 -7.03
N VAL A 158 13.63 -15.27 -8.07
CA VAL A 158 13.42 -14.60 -9.34
C VAL A 158 13.08 -15.66 -10.38
N THR A 159 11.95 -15.47 -11.05
CA THR A 159 11.51 -16.31 -12.17
C THR A 159 11.23 -15.45 -13.39
N GLY A 160 11.49 -15.98 -14.58
CA GLY A 160 11.31 -15.19 -15.80
C GLY A 160 11.86 -15.86 -17.04
N LEU A 161 12.00 -15.05 -18.09
CA LEU A 161 12.55 -15.45 -19.38
C LEU A 161 13.48 -14.37 -19.92
N TRP A 162 14.56 -14.79 -20.58
CA TRP A 162 15.47 -13.91 -21.29
C TRP A 162 15.66 -14.33 -22.76
N ALA A 163 16.11 -13.38 -23.55
CA ALA A 163 16.49 -13.54 -24.94
C ALA A 163 17.82 -12.83 -25.21
N GLY A 164 18.58 -13.33 -26.18
CA GLY A 164 19.87 -12.79 -26.60
C GLY A 164 19.91 -12.64 -28.11
N ALA A 165 20.44 -11.54 -28.61
CA ALA A 165 20.63 -11.30 -30.04
C ALA A 165 22.01 -10.67 -30.30
N ASN A 166 22.48 -10.82 -31.54
CA ASN A 166 23.66 -10.13 -32.04
C ASN A 166 23.27 -9.24 -33.22
N SER A 167 23.64 -7.97 -33.21
CA SER A 167 23.42 -7.05 -34.35
C SER A 167 24.11 -7.49 -35.64
N GLY A 168 25.20 -8.26 -35.55
CA GLY A 168 25.92 -8.89 -36.66
C GLY A 168 25.33 -10.20 -37.16
N GLY A 169 24.24 -10.70 -36.56
CA GLY A 169 23.48 -11.87 -37.05
C GLY A 169 24.06 -13.26 -36.74
N SER A 170 25.23 -13.34 -36.09
CA SER A 170 25.81 -14.59 -35.59
C SER A 170 26.41 -14.37 -34.21
N PRO A 171 26.11 -15.22 -33.19
CA PRO A 171 25.30 -16.43 -33.24
C PRO A 171 23.80 -16.12 -33.45
N PRO A 172 22.99 -17.10 -33.88
CA PRO A 172 21.55 -16.94 -34.02
C PRO A 172 20.92 -16.45 -32.70
N PRO A 173 19.87 -15.62 -32.77
CA PRO A 173 19.20 -15.12 -31.58
C PRO A 173 18.57 -16.27 -30.79
N VAL A 174 18.67 -16.18 -29.47
CA VAL A 174 18.02 -17.08 -28.52
C VAL A 174 16.84 -16.38 -27.87
N SER A 175 15.77 -17.13 -27.56
CA SER A 175 14.59 -16.60 -26.88
C SER A 175 14.01 -17.64 -25.93
N ASN A 176 13.17 -17.16 -25.00
CA ASN A 176 12.46 -17.96 -24.00
C ASN A 176 13.41 -18.82 -23.15
N GLN A 177 14.60 -18.30 -22.88
CA GLN A 177 15.55 -18.96 -22.01
C GLN A 177 15.14 -18.72 -20.56
N PRO A 178 15.01 -19.76 -19.72
CA PRO A 178 14.48 -19.61 -18.38
C PRO A 178 15.42 -18.79 -17.49
N ILE A 179 14.81 -17.96 -16.64
CA ILE A 179 15.44 -17.33 -15.48
C ILE A 179 14.86 -18.03 -14.25
N ALA A 180 15.73 -18.61 -13.42
CA ALA A 180 15.37 -19.15 -12.13
C ALA A 180 16.56 -18.92 -11.19
N TYR A 181 16.41 -17.97 -10.27
CA TYR A 181 17.48 -17.59 -9.35
C TYR A 181 16.96 -17.45 -7.93
N SER A 182 17.61 -18.12 -6.97
CA SER A 182 17.31 -17.95 -5.55
C SER A 182 18.02 -16.71 -5.04
N VAL A 183 17.27 -15.81 -4.41
CA VAL A 183 17.79 -14.61 -3.77
C VAL A 183 17.84 -14.86 -2.26
N PRO A 184 19.04 -15.13 -1.69
CA PRO A 184 19.14 -15.52 -0.29
C PRO A 184 18.66 -14.43 0.66
N THR A 185 18.98 -13.18 0.34
CA THR A 185 18.60 -12.01 1.15
C THR A 185 18.44 -10.78 0.26
N MET A 186 17.53 -9.91 0.64
CA MET A 186 17.33 -8.61 0.03
C MET A 186 17.23 -7.54 1.13
N THR A 187 17.84 -6.37 0.90
CA THR A 187 17.60 -5.21 1.76
C THR A 187 16.52 -4.34 1.13
N ALA A 188 15.45 -4.08 1.89
CA ALA A 188 14.38 -3.18 1.49
C ALA A 188 14.24 -2.03 2.49
N VAL A 189 14.05 -0.83 1.97
CA VAL A 189 13.71 0.37 2.74
C VAL A 189 12.24 0.69 2.47
N LEU A 190 11.43 0.68 3.51
CA LEU A 190 10.01 1.00 3.48
C LEU A 190 9.80 2.40 4.06
N GLY A 191 8.92 3.20 3.45
CA GLY A 191 8.62 4.56 3.90
C GLY A 191 7.13 4.87 3.99
N VAL A 192 6.80 5.94 4.72
CA VAL A 192 5.43 6.44 4.84
C VAL A 192 4.86 6.83 3.46
N SER A 193 3.71 6.26 3.12
CA SER A 193 2.95 6.47 1.88
C SER A 193 3.50 5.76 0.63
N PRO A 194 3.10 4.49 0.49
CA PRO A 194 3.97 3.34 0.67
C PRO A 194 5.02 3.29 -0.46
N VAL A 195 6.23 3.73 -0.11
CA VAL A 195 7.42 3.69 -0.95
C VAL A 195 8.24 2.48 -0.53
N ILE A 196 8.72 1.70 -1.50
CA ILE A 196 9.67 0.61 -1.27
C ILE A 196 10.87 0.81 -2.16
N SER A 197 12.06 0.84 -1.58
CA SER A 197 13.32 0.80 -2.32
C SER A 197 14.06 -0.49 -2.01
N ILE A 198 14.47 -1.20 -3.05
CA ILE A 198 15.21 -2.46 -3.00
C ILE A 198 16.53 -2.24 -3.73
N SER A 199 17.63 -2.54 -3.05
CA SER A 199 18.96 -2.38 -3.61
C SER A 199 19.57 -3.72 -4.02
N ALA A 200 20.09 -3.76 -5.25
CA ALA A 200 21.01 -4.74 -5.81
C ALA A 200 20.56 -6.21 -5.69
N VAL A 201 19.36 -6.52 -6.17
CA VAL A 201 18.91 -7.92 -6.31
C VAL A 201 19.47 -8.51 -7.59
N THR A 202 20.04 -9.70 -7.50
CA THR A 202 20.44 -10.46 -8.70
C THR A 202 19.19 -11.05 -9.33
N LEU A 203 18.87 -10.65 -10.57
CA LEU A 203 17.74 -11.20 -11.32
C LEU A 203 18.11 -12.45 -12.09
N ASN A 204 19.32 -12.46 -12.66
CA ASN A 204 19.79 -13.55 -13.47
C ASN A 204 21.31 -13.65 -13.38
N ALA A 205 21.83 -14.85 -13.55
CA ALA A 205 23.25 -15.11 -13.74
C ALA A 205 23.39 -16.14 -14.86
N LEU A 206 24.18 -15.81 -15.88
CA LEU A 206 24.53 -16.71 -16.98
C LEU A 206 25.94 -17.23 -16.74
N ASP A 207 26.06 -18.55 -16.60
CA ASP A 207 27.34 -19.23 -16.46
C ASP A 207 28.25 -18.95 -17.67
N GLY A 208 29.34 -18.23 -17.45
CA GLY A 208 30.29 -17.83 -18.49
C GLY A 208 30.94 -19.01 -19.19
N ALA A 209 31.15 -20.13 -18.49
CA ALA A 209 31.78 -21.31 -19.07
C ALA A 209 30.94 -21.89 -20.22
N THR A 210 29.62 -21.78 -20.14
CA THR A 210 28.71 -22.25 -21.22
C THR A 210 28.82 -21.42 -22.50
N PHE A 211 29.34 -20.20 -22.39
CA PHE A 211 29.50 -19.24 -23.48
C PHE A 211 30.97 -19.04 -23.90
N GLY A 212 31.91 -19.77 -23.29
CA GLY A 212 33.35 -19.62 -23.54
C GLY A 212 33.96 -18.38 -22.89
N GLU A 213 33.27 -17.79 -21.91
CA GLU A 213 33.68 -16.62 -21.13
C GLU A 213 34.33 -17.06 -19.82
N SER A 214 35.24 -16.25 -19.27
CA SER A 214 35.93 -16.54 -18.00
C SER A 214 35.09 -16.24 -16.76
N ASP A 215 34.15 -15.31 -16.89
CA ASP A 215 33.35 -14.76 -15.80
C ASP A 215 31.88 -14.80 -16.16
N ASP A 216 31.03 -14.97 -15.15
CA ASP A 216 29.58 -14.99 -15.33
C ASP A 216 29.03 -13.60 -15.64
N LEU A 217 27.99 -13.56 -16.47
CA LEU A 217 27.18 -12.38 -16.68
C LEU A 217 26.07 -12.34 -15.65
N VAL A 218 26.10 -11.31 -14.82
CA VAL A 218 25.14 -11.07 -13.74
C VAL A 218 24.27 -9.89 -14.10
N VAL A 219 22.95 -10.07 -14.00
CA VAL A 219 21.96 -9.01 -14.15
C VAL A 219 21.51 -8.56 -12.76
N LEU A 220 21.86 -7.34 -12.40
CA LEU A 220 21.53 -6.70 -11.14
C LEU A 220 20.33 -5.76 -11.34
N ALA A 221 19.44 -5.70 -10.35
CA ALA A 221 18.29 -4.81 -10.32
C ALA A 221 18.27 -3.95 -9.06
N ASN A 222 18.10 -2.65 -9.28
CA ASN A 222 17.71 -1.70 -8.25
C ASN A 222 16.26 -1.29 -8.51
N ILE A 223 15.36 -1.62 -7.59
CA ILE A 223 13.92 -1.41 -7.75
C ILE A 223 13.49 -0.29 -6.81
N ASN A 224 12.74 0.68 -7.34
CA ASN A 224 12.22 1.79 -6.57
C ASN A 224 10.73 1.97 -6.86
N VAL A 225 9.89 1.58 -5.91
CA VAL A 225 8.44 1.77 -5.93
C VAL A 225 8.12 3.15 -5.36
N THR A 226 7.60 4.03 -6.20
CA THR A 226 7.26 5.42 -5.83
C THR A 226 5.77 5.64 -5.62
N GLY A 227 4.94 4.65 -5.95
CA GLY A 227 3.51 4.70 -5.75
C GLY A 227 2.92 3.32 -5.55
N ALA A 228 2.10 3.18 -4.51
CA ALA A 228 1.29 1.99 -4.29
C ALA A 228 -0.02 2.37 -3.57
N THR A 229 -1.04 1.55 -3.79
CA THR A 229 -2.39 1.75 -3.25
C THR A 229 -2.78 0.61 -2.34
N VAL A 230 -3.42 0.92 -1.20
CA VAL A 230 -3.93 -0.10 -0.27
C VAL A 230 -4.94 -0.99 -1.00
N ILE A 231 -4.77 -2.31 -0.88
CA ILE A 231 -5.73 -3.31 -1.33
C ILE A 231 -6.75 -3.48 -0.19
N PRO A 232 -8.03 -3.11 -0.38
CA PRO A 232 -9.02 -3.22 0.68
C PRO A 232 -9.21 -4.66 1.14
N GLU A 233 -9.16 -4.88 2.45
CA GLU A 233 -9.54 -6.18 3.00
C GLU A 233 -11.05 -6.43 2.79
N PRO A 234 -11.47 -7.66 2.44
CA PRO A 234 -12.88 -8.00 2.29
C PRO A 234 -13.74 -7.64 3.53
N GLY A 235 -13.15 -7.71 4.72
CA GLY A 235 -13.82 -7.39 5.99
C GLY A 235 -14.16 -5.91 6.17
N THR A 236 -13.31 -5.00 5.68
CA THR A 236 -13.54 -3.55 5.79
C THR A 236 -14.75 -3.12 4.98
N GLY A 237 -14.92 -3.68 3.78
CA GLY A 237 -16.09 -3.44 2.93
C GLY A 237 -17.38 -3.93 3.58
N ALA A 238 -17.36 -5.11 4.21
CA ALA A 238 -18.51 -5.66 4.91
C ALA A 238 -18.94 -4.81 6.11
N LEU A 239 -17.98 -4.36 6.94
CA LEU A 239 -18.27 -3.49 8.09
C LEU A 239 -18.80 -2.12 7.65
N PHE A 240 -18.26 -1.54 6.58
CA PHE A 240 -18.77 -0.30 6.02
C PHE A 240 -20.22 -0.46 5.50
N ALA A 241 -20.50 -1.56 4.78
CA ALA A 241 -21.85 -1.87 4.31
C ALA A 241 -22.85 -2.07 5.46
N LEU A 242 -22.44 -2.77 6.53
CA LEU A 242 -23.25 -2.94 7.74
C LEU A 242 -23.51 -1.61 8.45
N GLY A 243 -22.48 -0.74 8.54
CA GLY A 243 -22.62 0.61 9.08
C GLY A 243 -23.63 1.46 8.30
N LEU A 244 -23.56 1.41 6.97
CA LEU A 244 -24.52 2.09 6.09
C LEU A 244 -25.94 1.52 6.23
N MET A 245 -26.10 0.19 6.33
CA MET A 245 -27.41 -0.43 6.57
C MET A 245 -28.01 0.02 7.91
N ALA A 246 -27.21 0.06 8.99
CA ALA A 246 -27.65 0.52 10.29
C ALA A 246 -28.09 2.00 10.27
N LEU A 247 -27.38 2.85 9.54
CA LEU A 247 -27.74 4.26 9.31
C LEU A 247 -29.04 4.40 8.51
N GLY A 248 -29.21 3.63 7.43
CA GLY A 248 -30.42 3.63 6.62
C GLY A 248 -31.67 3.17 7.40
N LEU A 249 -31.53 2.14 8.23
CA LEU A 249 -32.61 1.67 9.12
C LEU A 249 -33.01 2.74 10.15
N ARG A 250 -32.04 3.47 10.71
CA ARG A 250 -32.31 4.56 11.67
C ARG A 250 -33.11 5.72 11.07
N GLN A 251 -32.94 6.03 9.80
CA GLN A 251 -33.69 7.11 9.14
C GLN A 251 -35.15 6.71 8.89
N ARG A 252 -35.42 5.45 8.57
CA ARG A 252 -36.79 4.92 8.36
C ARG A 252 -37.66 4.95 9.60
N PHE A 253 -37.11 4.71 10.79
CA PHE A 253 -37.86 4.78 12.05
C PHE A 253 -38.14 6.22 12.54
N ARG A 254 -37.56 7.25 11.90
CA ARG A 254 -37.76 8.65 12.27
C ARG A 254 -38.87 9.33 11.45
N SER A 255 -39.36 8.68 10.40
CA SER A 255 -40.35 9.20 9.46
C SER A 255 -41.69 8.46 9.58
N ASP A 256 -42.32 8.51 10.75
CA ASP A 256 -43.70 8.06 10.93
C ASP A 256 -44.60 9.28 11.18
N PRO A 257 -45.24 9.86 10.14
CA PRO A 257 -46.22 10.91 10.31
C PRO A 257 -47.52 10.28 10.82
N SER A 258 -47.90 10.60 12.07
CA SER A 258 -49.18 10.17 12.65
C SER A 258 -50.37 10.59 11.76
N PRO A 259 -51.35 9.71 11.50
CA PRO A 259 -52.54 10.08 10.74
C PRO A 259 -53.43 11.00 11.58
N ILE A 260 -53.75 12.16 11.00
CA ILE A 260 -54.72 13.12 11.54
C ILE A 260 -56.12 12.48 11.40
N ALA A 261 -56.70 12.04 12.51
CA ALA A 261 -58.11 11.66 12.57
C ALA A 261 -58.97 12.93 12.48
N ARG A 262 -59.94 12.91 11.55
CA ARG A 262 -60.99 13.93 11.39
C ARG A 262 -62.09 13.74 12.42
#